data_AF-A0AAJ2PIU2-F1
#
_entry.id   AF-A0AAJ2PIU2-F1
#
_cell.length_a   1.000
_cell.length_b   1.000
_cell.length_c   1.000
_cell.angle_alpha   90.00
_cell.angle_beta   90.00
_cell.angle_gamma   90.00
#
_symmetry.space_group_name_H-M   'P 1'
#
loop_
_entity.id
_entity.type
_entity.pdbx_description
1 polymer ?
#
loop_
_entity_poly.entity_id
_entity_poly.type
_entity_poly.pdbx_seq_one_letter_code
_entity_poly.pdbx_strand_id
1 'polypeptide(L)'
;MRDQLQTKEYFTQFILESQNRFHNADSKIQSLLEGEEIQGNLSILRHTAFQSRFETLLARYSRGDDISEIKESYLLGISSFENKYTSGNYSNYLQYIALSTLLNVDNASKIRLNKVLQDNGTNDALYNFLLFGKFEGRNWKFIEKYKNIIEADAEDREHLVKKLLSKWYVSNKSAYWYDFHKYTDRHLYFGYWALEIAALVKVLNIPDDSFKNHKYYPYDLVHFGG
;
A
#
# COMPACT_ATOMS: atom_id res chain seq x y z
N MET A 1 -10.36 -14.74 8.10
CA MET A 1 -9.10 -14.03 8.42
C MET A 1 -8.08 -14.42 7.37
N ARG A 2 -7.31 -13.47 6.85
CA ARG A 2 -6.37 -13.69 5.74
C ARG A 2 -4.94 -13.91 6.23
N ASP A 3 -4.56 -13.17 7.26
CA ASP A 3 -3.26 -13.36 7.92
C ASP A 3 -3.25 -14.65 8.76
N GLN A 4 -2.06 -15.25 8.88
CA GLN A 4 -1.82 -16.49 9.61
C GLN A 4 -0.83 -16.32 10.78
N LEU A 5 -0.30 -15.11 11.01
CA LEU A 5 0.70 -14.84 12.05
C LEU A 5 0.10 -14.23 13.32
N GLN A 6 -1.06 -13.56 13.22
CA GLN A 6 -1.76 -12.94 14.35
C GLN A 6 -3.25 -13.24 14.39
N THR A 7 -3.88 -12.95 15.53
CA THR A 7 -5.30 -13.24 15.78
C THR A 7 -6.22 -12.10 15.33
N LYS A 8 -7.52 -12.41 15.21
CA LYS A 8 -8.56 -11.41 14.89
C LYS A 8 -8.64 -10.34 15.99
N GLU A 9 -8.47 -10.75 17.24
CA GLU A 9 -8.46 -9.89 18.42
C GLU A 9 -7.28 -8.92 18.38
N TYR A 10 -6.09 -9.42 18.04
CA TYR A 10 -4.89 -8.59 17.86
C TYR A 10 -5.12 -7.51 16.80
N PHE A 11 -5.64 -7.88 15.62
CA PHE A 11 -5.93 -6.89 14.57
C PHE A 11 -7.03 -5.92 14.98
N THR A 12 -7.99 -6.34 15.79
CA THR A 12 -9.04 -5.45 16.30
C THR A 12 -8.46 -4.37 17.21
N GLN A 13 -7.53 -4.73 18.11
CA GLN A 13 -6.83 -3.75 18.94
C GLN A 13 -5.91 -2.85 18.10
N PHE A 14 -5.13 -3.43 17.17
CA PHE A 14 -4.31 -2.66 16.24
C PHE A 14 -5.11 -1.57 15.50
N ILE A 15 -6.26 -1.96 14.93
CA ILE A 15 -7.12 -1.05 14.16
C ILE A 15 -7.67 0.05 15.05
N LEU A 16 -8.14 -0.27 16.26
CA LEU A 16 -8.64 0.72 17.21
C LEU A 16 -7.56 1.75 17.59
N GLU A 17 -6.37 1.27 17.94
CA GLU A 17 -5.24 2.14 18.28
C GLU A 17 -4.81 3.01 17.10
N SER A 18 -4.74 2.43 15.89
CA SER A 18 -4.36 3.14 14.67
C SER A 18 -5.39 4.21 14.28
N GLN A 19 -6.68 3.90 14.42
CA GLN A 19 -7.77 4.86 14.25
C GLN A 19 -7.67 6.02 15.23
N ASN A 20 -7.43 5.74 16.51
CA ASN A 20 -7.21 6.79 17.50
C ASN A 20 -6.00 7.67 17.17
N ARG A 21 -4.90 7.08 16.69
CA ARG A 21 -3.71 7.83 16.26
C ARG A 21 -4.03 8.80 15.13
N PHE A 22 -4.71 8.33 14.08
CA PHE A 22 -4.98 9.20 12.93
C PHE A 22 -6.08 10.22 13.19
N HIS A 23 -7.13 9.89 13.96
CA HIS A 23 -8.16 10.87 14.34
C HIS A 23 -7.58 12.00 15.18
N ASN A 24 -6.73 11.68 16.17
CA ASN A 24 -6.03 12.68 16.96
C ASN A 24 -5.10 13.54 16.09
N ALA A 25 -4.40 12.92 15.13
CA ALA A 25 -3.57 13.67 14.18
C ALA A 25 -4.41 14.63 13.32
N ASP A 26 -5.57 14.19 12.82
CA ASP A 26 -6.47 15.02 12.01
C ASP A 26 -7.03 16.19 12.81
N SER A 27 -7.49 15.95 14.04
CA SER A 27 -7.97 17.01 14.93
C SER A 27 -6.90 18.09 15.14
N LYS A 28 -5.65 17.68 15.42
CA LYS A 28 -4.54 18.63 15.56
C LYS A 28 -4.19 19.34 14.27
N ILE A 29 -4.29 18.67 13.11
CA ILE A 29 -4.09 19.31 11.81
C ILE A 29 -5.15 20.40 11.59
N GLN A 30 -6.42 20.12 11.86
CA GLN A 30 -7.50 21.09 11.70
C GLN A 30 -7.29 22.33 12.57
N SER A 31 -7.05 22.15 13.86
CA SER A 31 -6.73 23.24 14.78
C SER A 31 -5.55 24.10 14.31
N LEU A 32 -4.46 23.48 13.84
CA LEU A 32 -3.30 24.23 13.32
C LEU A 32 -3.64 25.02 12.05
N LEU A 33 -4.52 24.51 11.19
CA LEU A 33 -4.98 25.20 9.99
C LEU A 33 -5.93 26.36 10.32
N GLU A 34 -6.65 26.27 11.43
CA GLU A 34 -7.53 27.32 11.97
C GLU A 34 -6.75 28.42 12.75
N GLY A 35 -5.44 28.24 12.93
CA GLY A 35 -4.56 29.19 13.60
C GLY A 35 -4.50 29.03 15.12
N GLU A 36 -4.99 27.92 15.66
CA GLU A 36 -4.90 27.61 17.08
C GLU A 36 -3.45 27.30 17.49
N GLU A 37 -3.03 27.81 18.64
CA GLU A 37 -1.70 27.57 19.19
C GLU A 37 -1.65 26.18 19.88
N ILE A 38 -1.39 25.14 19.09
CA ILE A 38 -1.25 23.76 19.57
C ILE A 38 0.16 23.24 19.36
N GLN A 39 0.67 22.49 20.34
CA GLN A 39 1.92 21.76 20.19
C GLN A 39 1.82 20.67 19.11
N GLY A 40 2.54 20.84 18.01
CA GLY A 40 2.64 19.83 16.97
C GLY A 40 3.36 20.32 15.72
N ASN A 41 4.14 19.45 15.09
CA ASN A 41 4.72 19.73 13.79
C ASN A 41 3.77 19.21 12.69
N LEU A 42 3.29 20.09 11.81
CA LEU A 42 2.32 19.75 10.77
C LEU A 42 2.79 18.60 9.86
N SER A 43 4.08 18.53 9.54
CA SER A 43 4.66 17.45 8.72
C SER A 43 4.60 16.11 9.45
N ILE A 44 4.90 16.10 10.75
CA ILE A 44 4.81 14.90 11.60
C ILE A 44 3.35 14.45 11.73
N LEU A 45 2.42 15.37 11.95
CA LEU A 45 0.99 15.04 12.08
C LEU A 45 0.44 14.46 10.78
N ARG A 46 0.74 15.08 9.63
CA ARG A 46 0.37 14.55 8.31
C ARG A 46 0.98 13.16 8.07
N HIS A 47 2.19 12.92 8.57
CA HIS A 47 2.85 11.62 8.46
C HIS A 47 2.09 10.57 9.26
N THR A 48 1.81 10.86 10.54
CA THR A 48 1.04 10.00 11.41
C THR A 48 -0.33 9.68 10.84
N ALA A 49 -1.05 10.68 10.32
CA ALA A 49 -2.37 10.53 9.73
C ALA A 49 -2.36 9.60 8.51
N PHE A 50 -1.45 9.83 7.55
CA PHE A 50 -1.31 8.96 6.37
C PHE A 50 -0.86 7.55 6.74
N GLN A 51 0.19 7.43 7.56
CA GLN A 51 0.82 6.17 7.90
C GLN A 51 -0.15 5.25 8.65
N SER A 52 -0.83 5.78 9.67
CA SER A 52 -1.80 5.02 10.47
C SER A 52 -3.01 4.60 9.62
N ARG A 53 -3.48 5.44 8.68
CA ARG A 53 -4.53 5.06 7.72
C ARG A 53 -4.08 3.93 6.81
N PHE A 54 -2.90 4.04 6.22
CA PHE A 54 -2.39 3.00 5.33
C PHE A 54 -2.22 1.66 6.05
N GLU A 55 -1.61 1.66 7.24
CA GLU A 55 -1.46 0.46 8.06
C GLU A 55 -2.82 -0.13 8.48
N THR A 56 -3.82 0.73 8.74
CA THR A 56 -5.20 0.29 9.03
C THR A 56 -5.80 -0.47 7.84
N LEU A 57 -5.58 -0.02 6.60
CA LEU A 57 -6.05 -0.76 5.41
C LEU A 57 -5.47 -2.17 5.36
N LEU A 58 -4.17 -2.31 5.63
CA LEU A 58 -3.48 -3.60 5.65
C LEU A 58 -3.97 -4.48 6.81
N ALA A 59 -4.15 -3.92 8.00
CA ALA A 59 -4.65 -4.64 9.16
C ALA A 59 -6.09 -5.11 8.97
N ARG A 60 -6.95 -4.29 8.37
CA ARG A 60 -8.33 -4.67 8.01
C ARG A 60 -8.34 -5.82 7.00
N TYR A 61 -7.49 -5.72 5.97
CA TYR A 61 -7.32 -6.81 5.02
C TYR A 61 -6.86 -8.11 5.72
N SER A 62 -5.82 -8.03 6.56
CA SER A 62 -5.30 -9.14 7.37
C SER A 62 -6.37 -9.81 8.24
N ARG A 63 -7.17 -8.99 8.94
CA ARG A 63 -8.26 -9.44 9.82
C ARG A 63 -9.36 -10.19 9.05
N GLY A 64 -9.50 -9.92 7.76
CA GLY A 64 -10.53 -10.52 6.91
C GLY A 64 -11.74 -9.63 6.68
N ASP A 65 -11.60 -8.31 6.82
CA ASP A 65 -12.69 -7.36 6.54
C ASP A 65 -13.08 -7.39 5.05
N ASP A 66 -14.29 -6.92 4.75
CA ASP A 66 -14.82 -6.82 3.39
C ASP A 66 -13.98 -5.85 2.54
N ILE A 67 -13.66 -6.26 1.31
CA ILE A 67 -12.76 -5.48 0.43
C ILE A 67 -13.43 -4.18 -0.01
N SER A 68 -14.76 -4.13 -0.13
CA SER A 68 -15.51 -2.91 -0.47
C SER A 68 -15.41 -1.88 0.65
N GLU A 69 -15.49 -2.30 1.92
CA GLU A 69 -15.28 -1.38 3.05
C GLU A 69 -13.82 -0.88 3.15
N ILE A 70 -12.85 -1.73 2.78
CA ILE A 70 -11.44 -1.34 2.66
C ILE A 70 -11.28 -0.31 1.54
N LYS A 71 -11.95 -0.52 0.39
CA LYS A 71 -11.96 0.43 -0.73
C LYS A 71 -12.53 1.79 -0.32
N GLU A 72 -13.66 1.82 0.38
CA GLU A 72 -14.23 3.07 0.90
C GLU A 72 -13.25 3.83 1.80
N SER A 73 -12.58 3.11 2.71
CA SER A 73 -11.56 3.71 3.59
C SER A 73 -10.33 4.18 2.82
N TYR A 74 -9.92 3.46 1.77
CA TYR A 74 -8.83 3.86 0.89
C TYR A 74 -9.16 5.18 0.18
N LEU A 75 -10.37 5.30 -0.38
CA LEU A 75 -10.83 6.51 -1.08
C LEU A 75 -10.83 7.73 -0.16
N LEU A 76 -11.27 7.57 1.10
CA LEU A 76 -11.20 8.62 2.12
C LEU A 76 -9.74 9.00 2.45
N GLY A 77 -8.83 8.01 2.45
CA GLY A 77 -7.41 8.19 2.75
C GLY A 77 -6.61 8.91 1.66
N ILE A 78 -7.13 9.07 0.44
CA ILE A 78 -6.44 9.78 -0.66
C ILE A 78 -6.07 11.21 -0.25
N SER A 79 -6.94 11.89 0.52
CA SER A 79 -6.65 13.24 1.02
C SER A 79 -5.45 13.28 1.98
N SER A 80 -5.25 12.25 2.80
CA SER A 80 -4.06 12.14 3.65
C SER A 80 -2.80 11.92 2.83
N PHE A 81 -2.88 11.15 1.72
CA PHE A 81 -1.78 11.01 0.78
C PHE A 81 -1.44 12.34 0.10
N GLU A 82 -2.44 13.05 -0.42
CA GLU A 82 -2.31 14.39 -1.02
C GLU A 82 -1.59 15.36 -0.07
N ASN A 83 -1.97 15.37 1.20
CA ASN A 83 -1.41 16.29 2.19
C ASN A 83 0.00 15.90 2.67
N LYS A 84 0.35 14.61 2.65
CA LYS A 84 1.62 14.11 3.20
C LYS A 84 2.71 13.89 2.14
N TYR A 85 2.38 13.72 0.88
CA TYR A 85 3.35 13.26 -0.12
C TYR A 85 4.64 14.09 -0.11
N THR A 86 5.78 13.41 0.01
CA THR A 86 7.12 13.99 -0.08
C THR A 86 8.04 12.99 -0.74
N SER A 87 8.86 13.41 -1.69
CA SER A 87 9.85 12.51 -2.30
C SER A 87 10.74 11.83 -1.23
N GLY A 88 11.04 10.53 -1.41
CA GLY A 88 11.91 9.76 -0.52
C GLY A 88 11.27 8.56 0.20
N ASN A 89 9.95 8.52 0.40
CA ASN A 89 9.27 7.36 1.01
C ASN A 89 8.72 6.39 -0.06
N TYR A 90 9.62 5.90 -0.93
CA TYR A 90 9.25 5.17 -2.14
C TYR A 90 8.42 3.91 -1.86
N SER A 91 8.89 3.03 -0.98
CA SER A 91 8.27 1.72 -0.77
C SER A 91 6.84 1.80 -0.24
N ASN A 92 6.53 2.71 0.70
CA ASN A 92 5.18 2.85 1.24
C ASN A 92 4.23 3.43 0.18
N TYR A 93 4.69 4.43 -0.59
CA TYR A 93 3.87 5.02 -1.65
C TYR A 93 3.64 4.05 -2.81
N LEU A 94 4.62 3.21 -3.15
CA LEU A 94 4.43 2.15 -4.13
C LEU A 94 3.31 1.19 -3.71
N GLN A 95 3.31 0.72 -2.46
CA GLN A 95 2.25 -0.15 -1.97
C GLN A 95 0.89 0.56 -1.90
N TYR A 96 0.86 1.83 -1.49
CA TYR A 96 -0.37 2.62 -1.46
C TYR A 96 -0.96 2.87 -2.86
N ILE A 97 -0.10 3.09 -3.86
CA ILE A 97 -0.51 3.21 -5.26
C ILE A 97 -0.97 1.86 -5.81
N ALA A 98 -0.28 0.76 -5.49
CA ALA A 98 -0.68 -0.58 -5.86
C ALA A 98 -2.10 -0.94 -5.37
N LEU A 99 -2.49 -0.47 -4.18
CA LEU A 99 -3.85 -0.63 -3.68
C LEU A 99 -4.91 0.02 -4.58
N SER A 100 -4.61 1.13 -5.27
CA SER A 100 -5.58 1.74 -6.20
C SER A 100 -6.00 0.75 -7.30
N THR A 101 -5.04 0.00 -7.83
CA THR A 101 -5.23 -1.02 -8.86
C THR A 101 -5.96 -2.22 -8.29
N LEU A 102 -5.50 -2.73 -7.14
CA LEU A 102 -6.06 -3.90 -6.48
C LEU A 102 -7.52 -3.69 -6.07
N LEU A 103 -7.84 -2.53 -5.50
CA LEU A 103 -9.18 -2.14 -5.07
C LEU A 103 -10.09 -1.69 -6.24
N ASN A 104 -9.64 -1.83 -7.49
CA ASN A 104 -10.35 -1.41 -8.70
C ASN A 104 -10.99 -0.02 -8.55
N VAL A 105 -10.20 0.98 -8.13
CA VAL A 105 -10.70 2.35 -7.99
C VAL A 105 -10.91 3.02 -9.34
N ASP A 106 -11.80 4.00 -9.38
CA ASP A 106 -12.17 4.70 -10.60
C ASP A 106 -11.03 5.59 -11.14
N ASN A 107 -11.16 5.98 -12.41
CA ASN A 107 -10.15 6.81 -13.08
C ASN A 107 -9.98 8.20 -12.44
N ALA A 108 -11.02 8.81 -11.86
CA ALA A 108 -10.88 10.10 -11.21
C ALA A 108 -9.99 9.99 -9.95
N SER A 109 -10.17 8.93 -9.16
CA SER A 109 -9.31 8.62 -8.02
C SER A 109 -7.86 8.36 -8.45
N LYS A 110 -7.62 7.63 -9.54
CA LYS A 110 -6.28 7.42 -10.11
C LYS A 110 -5.63 8.72 -10.60
N ILE A 111 -6.41 9.59 -11.24
CA ILE A 111 -5.96 10.92 -11.69
C ILE A 111 -5.56 11.79 -10.50
N ARG A 112 -6.31 11.75 -9.39
CA ARG A 112 -5.93 12.46 -8.15
C ARG A 112 -4.57 12.01 -7.62
N LEU A 113 -4.33 10.70 -7.52
CA LEU A 113 -3.04 10.16 -7.09
C LEU A 113 -1.90 10.60 -8.03
N ASN A 114 -2.12 10.49 -9.34
CA ASN A 114 -1.13 10.91 -10.33
C ASN A 114 -0.82 12.41 -10.27
N LYS A 115 -1.84 13.24 -10.05
CA LYS A 115 -1.66 14.69 -9.90
C LYS A 115 -0.71 15.02 -8.75
N VAL A 116 -0.82 14.34 -7.60
CA VAL A 116 0.11 14.50 -6.47
C VAL A 116 1.55 14.20 -6.89
N LEU A 117 1.77 13.13 -7.66
CA LEU A 117 3.08 12.77 -8.17
C LEU A 117 3.65 13.86 -9.09
N GLN A 118 2.84 14.34 -10.03
CA GLN A 118 3.21 15.38 -11.00
C GLN A 118 3.51 16.72 -10.32
N ASP A 119 2.66 17.17 -9.41
CA ASP A 119 2.81 18.43 -8.67
C ASP A 119 4.09 18.42 -7.81
N ASN A 120 4.59 17.24 -7.44
CA ASN A 120 5.84 17.06 -6.69
C ASN A 120 7.03 16.59 -7.57
N GLY A 121 6.93 16.74 -8.90
CA GLY A 121 8.01 16.41 -9.83
C GLY A 121 8.41 14.93 -9.86
N THR A 122 7.56 14.02 -9.39
CA THR A 122 7.82 12.58 -9.39
C THR A 122 7.45 11.99 -10.75
N ASN A 123 8.46 11.53 -11.49
CA ASN A 123 8.30 10.88 -12.78
C ASN A 123 8.78 9.41 -12.70
N ASP A 124 7.90 8.54 -12.20
CA ASP A 124 8.17 7.13 -11.94
C ASP A 124 7.34 6.23 -12.86
N ALA A 125 8.03 5.39 -13.64
CA ALA A 125 7.38 4.53 -14.64
C ALA A 125 6.52 3.43 -14.01
N LEU A 126 6.89 2.92 -12.83
CA LEU A 126 6.12 1.88 -12.16
C LEU A 126 4.85 2.44 -11.54
N TYR A 127 4.89 3.64 -10.95
CA TYR A 127 3.66 4.30 -10.49
C TYR A 127 2.65 4.49 -11.61
N ASN A 128 3.10 5.03 -12.75
CA ASN A 128 2.24 5.22 -13.92
C ASN A 128 1.73 3.90 -14.50
N PHE A 129 2.59 2.89 -14.52
CA PHE A 129 2.23 1.54 -14.97
C PHE A 129 1.14 0.92 -14.08
N LEU A 130 1.26 1.02 -12.76
CA LEU A 130 0.26 0.50 -11.83
C LEU A 130 -1.07 1.26 -11.94
N LEU A 131 -1.04 2.60 -12.05
CA LEU A 131 -2.25 3.41 -12.14
C LEU A 131 -3.00 3.19 -13.45
N PHE A 132 -2.28 3.21 -14.58
CA PHE A 132 -2.89 3.35 -15.91
C PHE A 132 -2.57 2.21 -16.89
N GLY A 133 -1.77 1.22 -16.49
CA GLY A 133 -1.27 0.18 -17.40
C GLY A 133 -0.33 0.71 -18.49
N LYS A 134 0.10 1.98 -18.36
CA LYS A 134 0.94 2.66 -19.34
C LYS A 134 2.35 2.78 -18.84
N PHE A 135 3.28 2.40 -19.69
CA PHE A 135 4.68 2.43 -19.38
C PHE A 135 5.29 3.79 -19.75
N GLU A 136 5.02 4.78 -18.91
CA GLU A 136 5.43 6.17 -19.13
C GLU A 136 6.28 6.63 -17.93
N GLY A 137 7.55 6.97 -18.15
CA GLY A 137 8.38 7.61 -17.13
C GLY A 137 9.88 7.48 -17.37
N ARG A 138 10.69 8.26 -16.64
CA ARG A 138 12.16 8.33 -16.85
C ARG A 138 12.99 7.70 -15.74
N ASN A 139 12.44 7.49 -14.54
CA ASN A 139 13.21 6.97 -13.41
C ASN A 139 13.02 5.46 -13.23
N TRP A 140 14.14 4.74 -13.20
CA TRP A 140 14.21 3.28 -13.21
C TRP A 140 14.90 2.67 -11.99
N LYS A 141 15.50 3.50 -11.13
CA LYS A 141 16.53 3.07 -10.17
C LYS A 141 16.03 2.05 -9.11
N PHE A 142 14.71 1.95 -8.92
CA PHE A 142 14.10 1.06 -7.92
C PHE A 142 13.14 0.01 -8.51
N ILE A 143 13.04 -0.08 -9.84
CA ILE A 143 12.03 -0.90 -10.51
C ILE A 143 12.60 -2.03 -11.35
N GLU A 144 13.92 -2.20 -11.43
CA GLU A 144 14.57 -3.19 -12.30
C GLU A 144 14.03 -4.61 -12.12
N LYS A 145 13.79 -5.04 -10.88
CA LYS A 145 13.18 -6.35 -10.60
C LYS A 145 11.75 -6.49 -11.13
N TYR A 146 10.98 -5.40 -11.19
CA TYR A 146 9.62 -5.36 -11.70
C TYR A 146 9.59 -5.17 -13.22
N LYS A 147 10.53 -4.39 -13.77
CA LYS A 147 10.77 -4.22 -15.21
C LYS A 147 10.91 -5.57 -15.90
N ASN A 148 11.70 -6.49 -15.32
CA ASN A 148 11.88 -7.83 -15.88
C ASN A 148 10.56 -8.60 -16.04
N ILE A 149 9.56 -8.37 -15.17
CA ILE A 149 8.23 -9.00 -15.33
C ILE A 149 7.43 -8.28 -16.41
N ILE A 150 7.48 -6.94 -16.43
CA ILE A 150 6.73 -6.12 -17.39
C ILE A 150 7.17 -6.42 -18.83
N GLU A 151 8.48 -6.54 -19.05
CA GLU A 151 9.07 -6.75 -20.38
C GLU A 151 9.18 -8.23 -20.79
N ALA A 152 8.99 -9.17 -19.87
CA ALA A 152 9.02 -10.59 -20.19
C ALA A 152 7.83 -11.04 -21.04
N ASP A 153 8.04 -12.11 -21.81
CA ASP A 153 7.01 -12.84 -22.52
C ASP A 153 5.99 -13.44 -21.55
N ALA A 154 4.75 -13.59 -22.01
CA ALA A 154 3.63 -14.01 -21.16
C ALA A 154 3.90 -15.35 -20.43
N GLU A 155 4.58 -16.28 -21.09
CA GLU A 155 4.91 -17.62 -20.59
C GLU A 155 5.93 -17.58 -19.43
N ASP A 156 6.79 -16.57 -19.37
CA ASP A 156 7.83 -16.43 -18.34
C ASP A 156 7.38 -15.66 -17.10
N ARG A 157 6.33 -14.83 -17.23
CA ARG A 157 5.87 -13.91 -16.18
C ARG A 157 5.46 -14.65 -14.90
N GLU A 158 4.75 -15.75 -15.01
CA GLU A 158 4.32 -16.56 -13.86
C GLU A 158 5.53 -17.04 -13.04
N HIS A 159 6.55 -17.58 -13.72
CA HIS A 159 7.78 -18.04 -13.09
C HIS A 159 8.53 -16.90 -12.38
N LEU A 160 8.64 -15.74 -13.05
CA LEU A 160 9.30 -14.56 -12.49
C LEU A 160 8.57 -14.02 -11.24
N VAL A 161 7.24 -13.96 -11.27
CA VAL A 161 6.41 -13.55 -10.12
C VAL A 161 6.63 -14.51 -8.95
N LYS A 162 6.56 -15.82 -9.18
CA LYS A 162 6.78 -16.85 -8.15
C LYS A 162 8.15 -16.71 -7.50
N LYS A 163 9.19 -16.46 -8.32
CA LYS A 163 10.55 -16.21 -7.84
C LYS A 163 10.64 -14.94 -6.97
N LEU A 164 10.02 -13.83 -7.37
CA LEU A 164 9.99 -12.61 -6.57
C LEU A 164 9.23 -12.79 -5.25
N LEU A 165 8.05 -13.41 -5.28
CA LEU A 165 7.23 -13.68 -4.10
C LEU A 165 8.01 -14.47 -3.03
N SER A 166 8.76 -15.51 -3.45
CA SER A 166 9.56 -16.33 -2.54
C SER A 166 10.61 -15.53 -1.76
N LYS A 167 11.10 -14.42 -2.33
CA LYS A 167 12.12 -13.54 -1.74
C LYS A 167 11.55 -12.26 -1.15
N TRP A 168 10.24 -12.02 -1.29
CA TRP A 168 9.63 -10.72 -1.02
C TRP A 168 9.93 -10.22 0.40
N TYR A 169 9.67 -11.03 1.43
CA TYR A 169 9.91 -10.63 2.82
C TYR A 169 11.39 -10.31 3.09
N VAL A 170 12.30 -11.22 2.71
CA VAL A 170 13.73 -11.04 2.92
C VAL A 170 14.28 -9.84 2.13
N SER A 171 13.73 -9.57 0.94
CA SER A 171 14.12 -8.39 0.14
C SER A 171 13.72 -7.07 0.77
N ASN A 172 12.80 -7.09 1.75
CA ASN A 172 12.35 -5.92 2.50
C ASN A 172 13.01 -5.83 3.90
N LYS A 173 14.20 -6.43 4.10
CA LYS A 173 14.92 -6.41 5.39
C LYS A 173 15.22 -4.99 5.92
N SER A 174 15.35 -4.01 5.04
CA SER A 174 15.58 -2.60 5.41
C SER A 174 14.29 -1.83 5.72
N ALA A 175 13.11 -2.43 5.54
CA ALA A 175 11.86 -1.78 5.84
C ALA A 175 11.67 -1.61 7.35
N TYR A 176 11.10 -0.48 7.77
CA TYR A 176 10.85 -0.19 9.20
C TYR A 176 9.95 -1.24 9.87
N TRP A 177 9.10 -1.92 9.10
CA TRP A 177 8.16 -2.94 9.56
C TRP A 177 8.72 -4.37 9.60
N TYR A 178 9.96 -4.55 9.14
CA TYR A 178 10.59 -5.87 9.14
C TYR A 178 10.60 -6.43 10.56
N ASP A 179 10.24 -7.71 10.70
CA ASP A 179 10.13 -8.40 11.99
C ASP A 179 9.06 -7.87 12.97
N PHE A 180 8.16 -6.97 12.56
CA PHE A 180 7.05 -6.53 13.42
C PHE A 180 6.20 -7.67 13.99
N HIS A 181 6.03 -8.77 13.26
CA HIS A 181 5.35 -9.97 13.74
C HIS A 181 5.99 -10.62 14.99
N LYS A 182 7.27 -10.32 15.28
CA LYS A 182 7.98 -10.85 16.46
C LYS A 182 7.65 -10.10 17.76
N TYR A 183 7.07 -8.90 17.67
CA TYR A 183 6.73 -8.06 18.82
C TYR A 183 5.26 -8.24 19.18
N THR A 184 4.92 -9.36 19.81
CA THR A 184 3.52 -9.69 20.15
C THR A 184 2.95 -8.87 21.31
N ASP A 185 3.82 -8.26 22.11
CA ASP A 185 3.48 -7.36 23.22
C ASP A 185 3.11 -5.94 22.75
N ARG A 186 3.31 -5.64 21.45
CA ARG A 186 3.05 -4.33 20.85
C ARG A 186 2.20 -4.53 19.59
N HIS A 187 1.13 -3.75 19.45
CA HIS A 187 0.31 -3.78 18.24
C HIS A 187 1.02 -3.05 17.07
N LEU A 188 2.10 -3.62 16.55
CA LEU A 188 2.92 -3.06 15.45
C LEU A 188 2.68 -3.76 14.11
N TYR A 189 2.43 -5.07 14.14
CA TYR A 189 2.20 -5.87 12.94
C TYR A 189 0.83 -5.58 12.30
N PHE A 190 0.81 -5.27 11.00
CA PHE A 190 -0.42 -4.98 10.23
C PHE A 190 -0.67 -5.99 9.10
N GLY A 191 0.15 -7.05 8.99
CA GLY A 191 0.11 -8.00 7.89
C GLY A 191 1.26 -7.80 6.90
N TYR A 192 1.60 -8.88 6.18
CA TYR A 192 2.65 -8.88 5.18
C TYR A 192 2.09 -9.21 3.80
N TRP A 193 1.93 -8.17 2.98
CA TRP A 193 1.27 -8.27 1.68
C TRP A 193 2.14 -7.66 0.59
N ALA A 194 2.48 -8.46 -0.43
CA ALA A 194 3.25 -8.05 -1.59
C ALA A 194 2.38 -7.29 -2.60
N LEU A 195 1.81 -6.17 -2.17
CA LEU A 195 0.81 -5.40 -2.92
C LEU A 195 1.34 -4.97 -4.29
N GLU A 196 2.59 -4.55 -4.38
CA GLU A 196 3.18 -4.12 -5.63
C GLU A 196 3.38 -5.28 -6.63
N ILE A 197 3.63 -6.50 -6.14
CA ILE A 197 3.69 -7.69 -7.02
C ILE A 197 2.27 -8.08 -7.45
N ALA A 198 1.31 -8.04 -6.52
CA ALA A 198 -0.07 -8.39 -6.80
C ALA A 198 -0.71 -7.44 -7.81
N ALA A 199 -0.43 -6.14 -7.72
CA ALA A 199 -0.90 -5.17 -8.68
C ALA A 199 -0.29 -5.40 -10.08
N LEU A 200 0.98 -5.81 -10.19
CA LEU A 200 1.57 -6.22 -11.47
C LEU A 200 0.85 -7.43 -12.06
N VAL A 201 0.55 -8.45 -11.25
CA VAL A 201 -0.21 -9.63 -11.67
C VAL A 201 -1.56 -9.22 -12.25
N LYS A 202 -2.28 -8.32 -11.56
CA LYS A 202 -3.56 -7.79 -12.01
C LYS A 202 -3.47 -7.00 -13.32
N VAL A 203 -2.54 -6.04 -13.41
CA VAL A 203 -2.40 -5.18 -14.60
C VAL A 203 -1.98 -5.98 -15.83
N LEU A 204 -1.10 -6.97 -15.66
CA LEU A 204 -0.57 -7.78 -16.75
C LEU A 204 -1.40 -9.05 -17.05
N ASN A 205 -2.49 -9.27 -16.30
CA ASN A 205 -3.33 -10.46 -16.39
C ASN A 205 -2.53 -11.77 -16.35
N ILE A 206 -1.59 -11.86 -15.40
CA ILE A 206 -0.71 -13.02 -15.24
C ILE A 206 -1.49 -14.15 -14.53
N PRO A 207 -1.50 -15.39 -15.06
CA PRO A 207 -2.08 -16.53 -14.35
C PRO A 207 -1.42 -16.71 -12.97
N ASP A 208 -2.22 -16.88 -11.92
CA ASP A 208 -1.77 -16.82 -10.52
C ASP A 208 -2.15 -18.04 -9.66
N ASP A 209 -2.81 -19.03 -10.25
CA ASP A 209 -3.22 -20.27 -9.58
C ASP A 209 -2.07 -20.97 -8.85
N SER A 210 -0.85 -20.90 -9.40
CA SER A 210 0.33 -21.58 -8.85
C SER A 210 0.91 -20.92 -7.61
N PHE A 211 0.49 -19.68 -7.28
CA PHE A 211 0.91 -18.95 -6.08
C PHE A 211 -0.25 -18.35 -5.29
N LYS A 212 -1.50 -18.72 -5.57
CA LYS A 212 -2.70 -18.30 -4.80
C LYS A 212 -2.61 -18.53 -3.29
N ASN A 213 -1.91 -19.59 -2.86
CA ASN A 213 -1.71 -19.95 -1.45
C ASN A 213 -0.40 -19.40 -0.85
N HIS A 214 0.32 -18.56 -1.59
CA HIS A 214 1.57 -18.00 -1.10
C HIS A 214 1.31 -16.99 0.02
N LYS A 215 1.98 -17.14 1.17
CA LYS A 215 1.71 -16.39 2.41
C LYS A 215 1.73 -14.85 2.32
N TYR A 216 2.41 -14.28 1.32
CA TYR A 216 2.48 -12.82 1.11
C TYR A 216 1.62 -12.35 -0.06
N TYR A 217 0.93 -13.26 -0.74
CA TYR A 217 0.19 -12.97 -1.96
C TYR A 217 -1.28 -12.71 -1.65
N PRO A 218 -1.79 -11.49 -1.90
CA PRO A 218 -3.16 -11.12 -1.58
C PRO A 218 -4.12 -11.51 -2.72
N TYR A 219 -4.41 -12.80 -2.88
CA TYR A 219 -5.16 -13.37 -4.01
C TYR A 219 -6.52 -12.69 -4.25
N ASP A 220 -7.33 -12.50 -3.21
CA ASP A 220 -8.66 -11.90 -3.35
C ASP A 220 -8.65 -10.40 -3.66
N LEU A 221 -7.56 -9.67 -3.36
CA LEU A 221 -7.36 -8.30 -3.85
C LEU A 221 -7.09 -8.27 -5.36
N VAL A 222 -6.39 -9.28 -5.89
CA VAL A 222 -6.14 -9.38 -7.34
C VAL A 222 -7.45 -9.59 -8.08
N HIS A 223 -8.31 -10.49 -7.59
CA HIS A 223 -9.62 -10.80 -8.19
C HIS A 223 -10.75 -9.85 -7.80
N PHE A 224 -10.50 -8.81 -7.00
CA PHE A 224 -11.53 -7.88 -6.59
C PHE A 224 -11.97 -6.96 -7.74
N GLY A 225 -13.27 -6.94 -8.03
CA GLY A 225 -13.86 -5.97 -8.97
C GLY A 225 -13.63 -6.28 -10.46
N GLY A 226 -13.23 -7.50 -10.81
CA GLY A 226 -12.99 -7.94 -12.19
C GLY A 226 -11.52 -8.10 -12.52
#